data_AF-A0A8H7GFE8-F1
#
_entry.id   AF-A0A8H7GFE8-F1
#
_cell.length_a   1.000
_cell.length_b   1.000
_cell.length_c   1.000
_cell.angle_alpha   90.00
_cell.angle_beta   90.00
_cell.angle_gamma   90.00
#
_symmetry.space_group_name_H-M   'P 1'
#
loop_
_entity.id
_entity.type
_entity.pdbx_description
1 polymer ?
#
loop_
_entity_poly.entity_id
_entity_poly.type
_entity_poly.pdbx_seq_one_letter_code
_entity_poly.pdbx_strand_id
1 'polypeptide(L)'
;MSVKEYLISERLKNGPLSFFSINEILAHSLITKTCLAYLLHLGNFPTIDDSTVQAFPLARYAAKNWITHMRTCPDIEAGIGQMLKLLFSPEGKAMTHWVALEDPDDAEEKPHSRICMKMSTEVAPPLYYASLFGLETMVQWLLEGGADVEAPGRLYGSALQAASRQKHERVVRILLEKGADVNVTGGRYGTALTAASQNGAERIVQMLLDKGADVSMQGGKYENALQAASREGEIIVVQMLLQNGADVNVQGGTHGNALQAASAGGHEKVVQLLLKHGAHVNARGGACDGALQAASWRGNIAIIQLLLENGADVNAPGGKHGNALQLASRGRKVAIVRCLLENGADPNAQGGKYGSALQAASSHGQIDAVRLLLENGADVNARGGKHGDALQAASVGGHEAVVQLLAQERHRCQDTGRISWQFPSIIRRGE
;
A
#
# COMPACT_ATOMS: atom_id res chain seq x y z
N MET A 1 -4.74 36.26 4.53
CA MET A 1 -4.10 36.40 3.21
C MET A 1 -2.60 36.29 3.42
N SER A 2 -1.98 35.22 2.96
CA SER A 2 -0.53 35.05 3.03
C SER A 2 0.19 36.05 2.10
N VAL A 3 1.48 36.29 2.32
CA VAL A 3 2.29 37.13 1.41
C VAL A 3 2.24 36.58 -0.01
N LYS A 4 2.29 35.24 -0.17
CA LYS A 4 2.12 34.58 -1.47
C LYS A 4 0.77 34.93 -2.10
N GLU A 5 -0.33 34.75 -1.37
CA GLU A 5 -1.69 35.06 -1.86
C GLU A 5 -1.84 36.53 -2.26
N TYR A 6 -1.20 37.44 -1.52
CA TYR A 6 -1.21 38.86 -1.85
C TYR A 6 -0.44 39.16 -3.14
N LEU A 7 0.76 38.59 -3.31
CA LEU A 7 1.63 38.81 -4.48
C LEU A 7 1.06 38.24 -5.79
N ILE A 8 0.22 37.21 -5.72
CA ILE A 8 -0.46 36.63 -6.89
C ILE A 8 -1.86 37.21 -7.14
N SER A 9 -2.35 38.08 -6.24
CA SER A 9 -3.73 38.58 -6.30
C SER A 9 -3.98 39.54 -7.47
N GLU A 10 -5.20 39.49 -8.02
CA GLU A 10 -5.68 40.45 -9.04
C GLU A 10 -5.65 41.90 -8.55
N ARG A 11 -5.78 42.09 -7.22
CA ARG A 11 -5.69 43.41 -6.59
C ARG A 11 -4.31 44.03 -6.77
N LEU A 12 -3.24 43.24 -6.69
CA LEU A 12 -1.88 43.73 -6.89
C LEU A 12 -1.58 43.88 -8.38
N LYS A 13 -1.97 42.91 -9.21
CA LYS A 13 -1.76 42.94 -10.67
C LYS A 13 -2.35 44.17 -11.35
N ASN A 14 -3.53 44.62 -10.92
CA ASN A 14 -4.24 45.76 -11.51
C ASN A 14 -4.03 47.07 -10.74
N GLY A 15 -3.14 47.08 -9.74
CA GLY A 15 -2.86 48.22 -8.89
C GLY A 15 -1.57 48.96 -9.24
N PRO A 16 -1.26 50.07 -8.53
CA PRO A 16 -0.03 50.84 -8.73
C PRO A 16 1.26 50.08 -8.35
N LEU A 17 1.13 48.92 -7.70
CA LEU A 17 2.23 48.03 -7.31
C LEU A 17 2.30 46.77 -8.19
N SER A 18 1.71 46.80 -9.40
CA SER A 18 1.69 45.67 -10.33
C SER A 18 3.07 45.13 -10.70
N PHE A 19 4.11 45.95 -10.64
CA PHE A 19 5.51 45.53 -10.83
C PHE A 19 5.98 44.47 -9.82
N PHE A 20 5.41 44.44 -8.61
CA PHE A 20 5.70 43.42 -7.60
C PHE A 20 4.81 42.18 -7.71
N SER A 21 3.87 42.17 -8.66
CA SER A 21 3.01 41.01 -8.88
C SER A 21 3.80 39.84 -9.46
N ILE A 22 3.55 38.65 -8.93
CA ILE A 22 4.20 37.42 -9.40
C ILE A 22 3.25 36.71 -10.35
N ASN A 23 3.72 36.49 -11.57
CA ASN A 23 3.10 35.53 -12.47
C ASN A 23 3.64 34.14 -12.13
N GLU A 24 2.80 33.31 -11.51
CA GLU A 24 3.17 31.98 -11.01
C GLU A 24 3.68 31.05 -12.13
N ILE A 25 3.10 31.12 -13.33
CA ILE A 25 3.52 30.33 -14.48
C ILE A 25 4.92 30.74 -14.94
N LEU A 26 5.16 32.06 -15.11
CA LEU A 26 6.48 32.55 -15.52
C LEU A 26 7.54 32.26 -14.47
N ALA A 27 7.21 32.37 -13.18
CA ALA A 27 8.10 32.03 -12.09
C ALA A 27 8.48 30.54 -12.14
N HIS A 28 7.51 29.65 -12.32
CA HIS A 28 7.76 28.21 -12.44
C HIS A 28 8.56 27.84 -13.69
N SER A 29 8.33 28.48 -14.84
CA SER A 29 9.15 28.31 -16.04
C SER A 29 10.60 28.73 -15.78
N LEU A 30 10.82 29.89 -15.15
CA LEU A 30 12.17 30.38 -14.82
C LEU A 30 12.89 29.47 -13.82
N ILE A 31 12.20 28.99 -12.79
CA ILE A 31 12.77 28.05 -11.83
C ILE A 31 13.14 26.75 -12.53
N THR A 32 12.27 26.23 -13.40
CA THR A 32 12.54 25.02 -14.19
C THR A 32 13.81 25.16 -15.02
N LYS A 33 13.94 26.26 -15.78
CA LYS A 33 15.15 26.55 -16.57
C LYS A 33 16.38 26.67 -15.67
N THR A 34 16.28 27.38 -14.56
CA THR A 34 17.40 27.53 -13.62
C THR A 34 17.84 26.18 -13.06
N CYS A 35 16.88 25.34 -12.65
CA CYS A 35 17.18 24.00 -12.16
C CYS A 35 17.84 23.12 -13.22
N LEU A 36 17.29 23.09 -14.45
CA LEU A 36 17.87 22.32 -15.55
C LEU A 36 19.27 22.84 -15.93
N ALA A 37 19.48 24.16 -15.95
CA ALA A 37 20.80 24.74 -16.22
C ALA A 37 21.82 24.30 -15.17
N TYR A 38 21.40 24.25 -13.89
CA TYR A 38 22.22 23.75 -12.80
C TYR A 38 22.64 22.29 -13.04
N LEU A 39 21.68 21.41 -13.35
CA LEU A 39 21.94 19.99 -13.61
C LEU A 39 22.83 19.77 -14.84
N LEU A 40 22.59 20.52 -15.92
CA LEU A 40 23.42 20.47 -17.12
C LEU A 40 24.84 20.93 -16.85
N HIS A 41 25.01 22.00 -16.07
CA HIS A 41 26.35 22.48 -15.68
C HIS A 41 27.09 21.44 -14.83
N LEU A 42 26.39 20.81 -13.87
CA LEU A 42 26.93 19.72 -13.07
C LEU A 42 27.33 18.50 -13.91
N GLY A 43 26.68 18.28 -15.07
CA GLY A 43 27.07 17.26 -16.04
C GLY A 43 28.46 17.45 -16.67
N ASN A 44 29.07 18.64 -16.57
CA ASN A 44 30.42 18.88 -17.09
C ASN A 44 31.54 18.47 -16.11
N PHE A 45 31.20 18.14 -14.87
CA PHE A 45 32.17 17.71 -13.87
C PHE A 45 32.59 16.24 -14.10
N PRO A 46 33.79 15.83 -13.66
CA PRO A 46 34.19 14.43 -13.76
C PRO A 46 33.36 13.51 -12.87
N THR A 47 33.05 13.97 -11.65
CA THR A 47 32.31 13.29 -10.58
C THR A 47 31.54 14.30 -9.72
N ILE A 48 30.48 13.86 -9.03
CA ILE A 48 29.80 14.65 -7.99
C ILE A 48 30.25 14.16 -6.62
N ASP A 49 30.97 15.00 -5.89
CA ASP A 49 31.46 14.76 -4.53
C ASP A 49 30.95 15.83 -3.55
N ASP A 50 31.31 15.70 -2.26
CA ASP A 50 30.90 16.66 -1.23
C ASP A 50 31.38 18.08 -1.52
N SER A 51 32.56 18.23 -2.14
CA SER A 51 33.10 19.55 -2.50
C SER A 51 32.24 20.22 -3.58
N THR A 52 31.78 19.44 -4.56
CA THR A 52 30.89 19.90 -5.62
C THR A 52 29.54 20.29 -5.04
N VAL A 53 28.95 19.48 -4.15
CA VAL A 53 27.67 19.79 -3.51
C VAL A 53 27.76 21.05 -2.64
N GLN A 54 28.90 21.27 -1.96
CA GLN A 54 29.13 22.50 -1.18
C GLN A 54 29.29 23.75 -2.08
N ALA A 55 29.97 23.62 -3.23
CA ALA A 55 30.12 24.71 -4.20
C ALA A 55 28.79 25.08 -4.88
N PHE A 56 27.86 24.13 -4.96
CA PHE A 56 26.57 24.26 -5.64
C PHE A 56 25.39 24.02 -4.68
N PRO A 57 25.10 24.97 -3.76
CA PRO A 57 24.15 24.75 -2.66
C PRO A 57 22.71 24.47 -3.10
N LEU A 58 22.34 24.84 -4.33
CA LEU A 58 21.02 24.57 -4.90
C LEU A 58 20.96 23.26 -5.72
N ALA A 59 22.05 22.49 -5.81
CA ALA A 59 22.11 21.29 -6.66
C ALA A 59 21.05 20.26 -6.28
N ARG A 60 20.91 19.98 -4.98
CA ARG A 60 19.88 19.05 -4.48
C ARG A 60 18.47 19.60 -4.66
N TYR A 61 18.27 20.90 -4.45
CA TYR A 61 16.98 21.53 -4.71
C TYR A 61 16.59 21.38 -6.18
N ALA A 62 17.52 21.68 -7.09
CA ALA A 62 17.33 21.55 -8.51
C ALA A 62 17.01 20.11 -8.91
N ALA A 63 17.83 19.14 -8.46
CA ALA A 63 17.64 17.71 -8.71
C ALA A 63 16.25 17.22 -8.29
N LYS A 64 15.77 17.68 -7.13
CA LYS A 64 14.50 17.24 -6.55
C LYS A 64 13.26 17.90 -7.13
N ASN A 65 13.33 19.19 -7.49
CA ASN A 65 12.13 20.01 -7.70
C ASN A 65 11.89 20.45 -9.15
N TRP A 66 12.83 20.23 -10.08
CA TRP A 66 12.69 20.73 -11.45
C TRP A 66 11.43 20.21 -12.15
N ILE A 67 11.06 18.93 -11.93
CA ILE A 67 9.88 18.30 -12.52
C ILE A 67 8.59 18.90 -11.96
N THR A 68 8.55 19.16 -10.66
CA THR A 68 7.40 19.78 -9.98
C THR A 68 7.12 21.16 -10.56
N HIS A 69 8.16 21.97 -10.77
CA HIS A 69 8.02 23.29 -11.40
C HIS A 69 7.70 23.21 -12.89
N MET A 70 8.22 22.20 -13.59
CA MET A 70 7.89 22.02 -15.00
C MET A 70 6.42 21.68 -15.19
N ARG A 71 5.85 20.82 -14.33
CA ARG A 71 4.45 20.38 -14.41
C ARG A 71 3.42 21.47 -14.12
N THR A 72 3.81 22.56 -13.44
CA THR A 72 2.92 23.70 -13.22
C THR A 72 2.87 24.66 -14.42
N CYS A 73 3.73 24.44 -15.43
CA CYS A 73 3.73 25.22 -16.66
C CYS A 73 2.80 24.55 -17.68
N PRO A 74 1.80 25.27 -18.25
CA PRO A 74 0.85 24.68 -19.21
C PRO A 74 1.52 24.34 -20.56
N ASP A 75 2.48 25.15 -20.99
CA ASP A 75 3.26 24.92 -22.21
C ASP A 75 4.74 24.82 -21.87
N ILE A 76 5.37 23.71 -22.29
CA ILE A 76 6.81 23.57 -22.20
C ILE A 76 7.42 24.45 -23.27
N GLU A 77 8.01 25.57 -22.86
CA GLU A 77 8.74 26.44 -23.77
C GLU A 77 9.83 25.65 -24.52
N ALA A 78 10.05 25.96 -25.81
CA ALA A 78 11.03 25.27 -26.64
C ALA A 78 12.44 25.18 -26.01
N GLY A 79 12.83 26.20 -25.25
CA GLY A 79 14.08 26.22 -24.49
C GLY A 79 14.16 25.10 -23.44
N ILE A 80 13.08 24.82 -22.71
CA ILE A 80 13.04 23.73 -21.72
C ILE A 80 13.16 22.39 -22.45
N GLY A 81 12.46 22.22 -23.57
CA GLY A 81 12.56 21.01 -24.39
C GLY A 81 13.99 20.69 -24.84
N GLN A 82 14.75 21.71 -25.27
CA GLN A 82 16.17 21.53 -25.64
C GLN A 82 17.03 21.16 -24.42
N MET A 83 16.79 21.77 -23.27
CA MET A 83 17.51 21.45 -22.04
C MET A 83 17.24 20.01 -21.56
N LEU A 84 16.00 19.52 -21.73
CA LEU A 84 15.67 18.12 -21.45
C LEU A 84 16.38 17.15 -22.38
N LYS A 85 16.47 17.46 -23.68
CA LYS A 85 17.26 16.64 -24.62
C LYS A 85 18.73 16.57 -24.23
N LEU A 86 19.32 17.67 -23.77
CA LEU A 86 20.68 17.68 -23.26
C LEU A 86 20.81 16.88 -21.95
N LEU A 87 19.83 16.98 -21.06
CA LEU A 87 19.85 16.28 -19.77
C LEU A 87 19.77 14.76 -19.98
N PHE A 88 18.86 14.30 -20.85
CA PHE A 88 18.61 12.88 -21.15
C PHE A 88 19.50 12.33 -22.28
N SER A 89 20.49 13.09 -22.75
CA SER A 89 21.42 12.62 -23.78
C SER A 89 22.24 11.44 -23.24
N PRO A 90 22.31 10.31 -23.95
CA PRO A 90 23.08 9.13 -23.52
C PRO A 90 24.59 9.39 -23.46
N GLU A 91 25.08 10.41 -24.15
CA GLU A 91 26.51 10.78 -24.20
C GLU A 91 26.93 11.65 -23.00
N GLY A 92 25.95 12.25 -22.29
CA GLY A 92 26.20 13.21 -21.21
C GLY A 92 26.18 12.58 -19.82
N LYS A 93 26.94 13.17 -18.89
CA LYS A 93 26.89 12.80 -17.45
C LYS A 93 25.80 13.53 -16.67
N ALA A 94 25.06 14.45 -17.31
CA ALA A 94 24.07 15.28 -16.64
C ALA A 94 22.98 14.44 -15.96
N MET A 95 22.43 13.43 -16.67
CA MET A 95 21.45 12.51 -16.08
C MET A 95 22.05 11.69 -14.94
N THR A 96 23.25 11.13 -15.13
CA THR A 96 23.89 10.30 -14.09
C THR A 96 24.19 11.09 -12.84
N HIS A 97 24.60 12.35 -12.99
CA HIS A 97 24.83 13.26 -11.86
C HIS A 97 23.53 13.72 -11.19
N TRP A 98 22.48 13.95 -11.97
CA TRP A 98 21.16 14.22 -11.43
C TRP A 98 20.66 13.06 -10.55
N VAL A 99 20.73 11.82 -11.04
CA VAL A 99 20.35 10.62 -10.29
C VAL A 99 21.25 10.41 -9.07
N ALA A 100 22.55 10.72 -9.16
CA ALA A 100 23.45 10.66 -8.02
C ALA A 100 23.13 11.70 -6.92
N LEU A 101 22.55 12.84 -7.28
CA LEU A 101 22.14 13.89 -6.34
C LEU A 101 20.80 13.59 -5.66
N GLU A 102 19.85 13.04 -6.43
CA GLU A 102 18.52 12.62 -5.97
C GLU A 102 18.07 11.44 -6.83
N ASP A 103 18.10 10.22 -6.28
CA ASP A 103 17.60 9.03 -6.98
C ASP A 103 16.06 9.00 -6.88
N PRO A 104 15.33 9.08 -8.02
CA PRO A 104 13.87 9.01 -8.03
C PRO A 104 13.30 7.74 -7.41
N ASP A 105 14.04 6.63 -7.44
CA ASP A 105 13.58 5.34 -6.93
C ASP A 105 13.73 5.24 -5.39
N ASP A 106 14.71 5.91 -4.80
CA ASP A 106 14.96 5.88 -3.34
C ASP A 106 13.78 6.47 -2.54
N ALA A 107 13.10 7.48 -3.09
CA ALA A 107 11.96 8.13 -2.45
C ALA A 107 10.82 7.13 -2.16
N GLU A 108 10.66 6.09 -2.97
CA GLU A 108 9.62 5.07 -2.81
C GLU A 108 10.06 3.90 -1.91
N GLU A 109 11.37 3.72 -1.68
CA GLU A 109 11.91 2.72 -0.75
C GLU A 109 11.98 3.22 0.70
N LYS A 110 12.31 4.50 0.92
CA LYS A 110 12.54 5.06 2.26
C LYS A 110 12.03 6.49 2.39
N PRO A 111 10.70 6.70 2.54
CA PRO A 111 10.11 8.05 2.63
C PRO A 111 10.62 8.89 3.83
N HIS A 112 11.34 8.30 4.80
CA HIS A 112 11.81 8.98 6.02
C HIS A 112 13.33 8.88 6.26
N SER A 113 14.13 8.25 5.39
CA SER A 113 15.58 8.19 5.63
C SER A 113 16.24 9.47 5.14
N ARG A 114 16.77 10.27 6.08
CA ARG A 114 17.74 11.30 5.73
C ARG A 114 19.00 10.60 5.21
N ILE A 115 19.32 10.91 3.95
CA ILE A 115 20.59 10.63 3.28
C ILE A 115 20.72 9.20 2.75
N CYS A 116 20.75 9.07 1.43
CA CYS A 116 21.34 7.94 0.74
C CYS A 116 22.54 8.43 -0.06
N MET A 117 23.74 8.31 0.51
CA MET A 117 24.99 8.30 -0.26
C MET A 117 25.35 6.84 -0.54
N LYS A 118 24.47 6.11 -1.21
CA LYS A 118 24.87 4.86 -1.86
C LYS A 118 24.86 5.15 -3.35
N MET A 119 26.05 5.39 -3.89
CA MET A 119 26.31 5.28 -5.32
C MET A 119 26.05 3.82 -5.72
N SER A 120 24.80 3.46 -5.98
CA SER A 120 24.54 2.27 -6.78
C SER A 120 24.91 2.64 -8.22
N THR A 121 25.88 1.93 -8.76
CA THR A 121 26.70 2.31 -9.92
C THR A 121 26.01 2.18 -11.28
N GLU A 122 24.75 1.74 -11.34
CA GLU A 122 24.04 1.51 -12.59
C GLU A 122 22.81 2.41 -12.67
N VAL A 123 22.96 3.57 -13.30
CA VAL A 123 21.85 4.48 -13.61
C VAL A 123 20.98 3.84 -14.69
N ALA A 124 19.65 3.87 -14.52
CA ALA A 124 18.75 3.30 -15.52
C ALA A 124 18.82 4.07 -16.86
N PRO A 125 18.43 3.45 -17.99
CA PRO A 125 18.37 4.14 -19.27
C PRO A 125 17.52 5.42 -19.24
N PRO A 126 17.82 6.45 -20.05
CA PRO A 126 17.04 7.69 -20.12
C PRO A 126 15.54 7.46 -20.35
N LEU A 127 15.19 6.44 -21.14
CA LEU A 127 13.81 6.06 -21.43
C LEU A 127 13.03 5.67 -20.17
N TYR A 128 13.67 4.98 -19.20
CA TYR A 128 13.05 4.62 -17.93
C TYR A 128 12.63 5.87 -17.14
N TYR A 129 13.54 6.83 -16.95
CA TYR A 129 13.24 8.04 -16.19
C TYR A 129 12.26 8.95 -16.92
N ALA A 130 12.37 9.09 -18.24
CA ALA A 130 11.41 9.84 -19.03
C ALA A 130 9.99 9.25 -18.89
N SER A 131 9.91 7.91 -18.85
CA SER A 131 8.65 7.19 -18.67
C SER A 131 8.10 7.29 -17.25
N LEU A 132 8.99 7.20 -16.24
CA LEU A 132 8.66 7.38 -14.83
C LEU A 132 8.03 8.75 -14.55
N PHE A 133 8.50 9.79 -15.23
CA PHE A 133 8.03 11.15 -15.01
C PHE A 133 6.95 11.61 -15.99
N GLY A 134 6.56 10.77 -16.95
CA GLY A 134 5.50 11.10 -17.90
C GLY A 134 5.92 12.14 -18.94
N LEU A 135 7.21 12.18 -19.29
CA LEU A 135 7.77 13.14 -20.24
C LEU A 135 7.52 12.68 -21.68
N GLU A 136 6.27 12.79 -22.14
CA GLU A 136 5.78 12.26 -23.43
C GLU A 136 6.71 12.60 -24.61
N THR A 137 7.03 13.88 -24.79
CA THR A 137 7.91 14.36 -25.87
C THR A 137 9.32 13.76 -25.78
N MET A 138 9.82 13.53 -24.56
CA MET A 138 11.13 12.93 -24.35
C MET A 138 11.13 11.43 -24.62
N VAL A 139 10.08 10.72 -24.20
CA VAL A 139 9.89 9.30 -24.52
C VAL A 139 9.86 9.11 -26.03
N GLN A 140 9.08 9.92 -26.75
CA GLN A 140 9.03 9.86 -28.21
C GLN A 140 10.38 10.16 -28.86
N TRP A 141 11.05 11.23 -28.44
CA TRP A 141 12.37 11.60 -28.98
C TRP A 141 13.43 10.51 -28.74
N LEU A 142 13.44 9.88 -27.56
CA LEU A 142 14.36 8.79 -27.23
C LEU A 142 14.11 7.55 -28.09
N LEU A 143 12.85 7.15 -28.27
CA LEU A 143 12.48 5.99 -29.09
C LEU A 143 12.76 6.23 -30.58
N GLU A 144 12.54 7.45 -31.08
CA GLU A 144 12.93 7.85 -32.44
C GLU A 144 14.46 7.85 -32.62
N GLY A 145 15.21 8.13 -31.55
CA GLY A 145 16.67 8.02 -31.49
C GLY A 145 17.20 6.59 -31.34
N GLY A 146 16.34 5.57 -31.34
CA GLY A 146 16.73 4.16 -31.25
C GLY A 146 16.98 3.65 -29.83
N ALA A 147 16.44 4.33 -28.79
CA ALA A 147 16.46 3.78 -27.44
C ALA A 147 15.74 2.42 -27.40
N ASP A 148 16.38 1.43 -26.77
CA ASP A 148 15.80 0.12 -26.56
C ASP A 148 14.59 0.21 -25.61
N VAL A 149 13.42 -0.18 -26.11
CA VAL A 149 12.15 -0.14 -25.38
C VAL A 149 12.11 -1.16 -24.23
N GLU A 150 12.88 -2.24 -24.34
CA GLU A 150 12.98 -3.33 -23.36
C GLU A 150 14.15 -3.16 -22.39
N ALA A 151 14.87 -2.04 -22.48
CA ALA A 151 16.03 -1.81 -21.63
C ALA A 151 15.60 -1.86 -20.14
N PRO A 152 16.30 -2.66 -19.31
CA PRO A 152 15.91 -2.85 -17.93
C PRO A 152 16.01 -1.53 -17.16
N GLY A 153 14.93 -1.21 -16.47
CA GLY A 153 14.87 -0.15 -15.49
C GLY A 153 15.45 -0.57 -14.15
N ARG A 154 15.05 0.15 -13.11
CA ARG A 154 15.47 -0.09 -11.72
C ARG A 154 14.32 -0.59 -10.87
N LEU A 155 13.76 0.26 -10.00
CA LEU A 155 12.79 -0.15 -9.00
C LEU A 155 11.55 -0.81 -9.62
N TYR A 156 11.06 -0.24 -10.71
CA TYR A 156 9.85 -0.75 -11.37
C TYR A 156 10.12 -1.87 -12.38
N GLY A 157 11.37 -2.05 -12.84
CA GLY A 157 11.79 -3.11 -13.75
C GLY A 157 11.91 -2.69 -15.23
N SER A 158 10.92 -2.00 -15.80
CA SER A 158 10.93 -1.51 -17.19
C SER A 158 10.30 -0.13 -17.33
N ALA A 159 10.51 0.52 -18.49
CA ALA A 159 9.86 1.80 -18.80
C ALA A 159 8.32 1.69 -18.79
N LEU A 160 7.77 0.59 -19.30
CA LEU A 160 6.34 0.31 -19.31
C LEU A 160 5.78 0.14 -17.90
N GLN A 161 6.50 -0.59 -17.03
CA GLN A 161 6.12 -0.77 -15.63
C GLN A 161 6.16 0.55 -14.85
N ALA A 162 7.20 1.38 -15.06
CA ALA A 162 7.33 2.70 -14.42
C ALA A 162 6.20 3.66 -14.83
N ALA A 163 5.91 3.76 -16.13
CA ALA A 163 4.82 4.60 -16.64
C ALA A 163 3.44 4.13 -16.14
N SER A 164 3.24 2.80 -16.09
CA SER A 164 2.01 2.17 -15.59
C SER A 164 1.78 2.49 -14.12
N ARG A 165 2.82 2.37 -13.30
CA ARG A 165 2.79 2.70 -11.87
C ARG A 165 2.42 4.16 -11.60
N GLN A 166 2.91 5.08 -12.43
CA GLN A 166 2.71 6.53 -12.26
C GLN A 166 1.50 7.08 -13.03
N LYS A 167 0.66 6.22 -13.60
CA LYS A 167 -0.55 6.58 -14.34
C LYS A 167 -0.30 7.45 -15.57
N HIS A 168 0.84 7.29 -16.24
CA HIS A 168 1.18 8.05 -17.44
C HIS A 168 0.59 7.38 -18.70
N GLU A 169 -0.72 7.50 -18.87
CA GLU A 169 -1.52 6.85 -19.95
C GLU A 169 -0.92 7.05 -21.35
N ARG A 170 -0.48 8.27 -21.66
CA ARG A 170 0.06 8.60 -22.98
C ARG A 170 1.43 7.97 -23.22
N VAL A 171 2.29 7.93 -22.20
CA VAL A 171 3.58 7.25 -22.26
C VAL A 171 3.37 5.74 -22.42
N VAL A 172 2.46 5.13 -21.65
CA VAL A 172 2.14 3.71 -21.80
C VAL A 172 1.70 3.40 -23.23
N ARG A 173 0.83 4.24 -23.81
CA ARG A 173 0.40 4.10 -25.20
C ARG A 173 1.58 4.13 -26.18
N ILE A 174 2.46 5.13 -26.06
CA ILE A 174 3.63 5.27 -26.93
C ILE A 174 4.54 4.04 -26.82
N LEU A 175 4.81 3.55 -25.60
CA LEU A 175 5.65 2.37 -25.39
C LEU A 175 5.05 1.12 -26.05
N LEU A 176 3.75 0.88 -25.86
CA LEU A 176 3.04 -0.26 -26.47
C LEU A 176 2.96 -0.14 -28.00
N GLU A 177 2.80 1.07 -28.55
CA GLU A 177 2.85 1.32 -30.01
C GLU A 177 4.25 1.08 -30.59
N LYS A 178 5.30 1.27 -29.79
CA LYS A 178 6.70 1.01 -30.14
C LYS A 178 7.15 -0.43 -29.86
N GLY A 179 6.22 -1.31 -29.51
CA GLY A 179 6.47 -2.75 -29.37
C GLY A 179 6.96 -3.19 -28.00
N ALA A 180 6.73 -2.38 -26.96
CA ALA A 180 7.01 -2.81 -25.59
C ALA A 180 6.26 -4.12 -25.27
N ASP A 181 6.96 -5.13 -24.76
CA ASP A 181 6.36 -6.37 -24.32
C ASP A 181 5.51 -6.13 -23.06
N VAL A 182 4.22 -6.40 -23.18
CA VAL A 182 3.22 -6.19 -22.14
C VAL A 182 3.42 -7.13 -20.94
N ASN A 183 4.08 -8.28 -21.16
CA ASN A 183 4.26 -9.36 -20.19
C ASN A 183 5.69 -9.44 -19.63
N VAL A 184 6.47 -8.36 -19.75
CA VAL A 184 7.79 -8.29 -19.10
C VAL A 184 7.65 -8.50 -17.60
N THR A 185 8.42 -9.47 -17.11
CA THR A 185 8.56 -9.73 -15.68
C THR A 185 9.76 -8.98 -15.11
N GLY A 186 9.60 -8.40 -13.92
CA GLY A 186 10.71 -7.79 -13.20
C GLY A 186 10.26 -6.69 -12.24
N GLY A 187 11.25 -6.11 -11.55
CA GLY A 187 11.03 -5.00 -10.64
C GLY A 187 10.11 -5.32 -9.45
N ARG A 188 9.72 -4.26 -8.74
CA ARG A 188 8.92 -4.33 -7.50
C ARG A 188 7.54 -4.95 -7.68
N TYR A 189 6.90 -4.74 -8.82
CA TYR A 189 5.50 -5.11 -9.06
C TYR A 189 5.35 -6.36 -9.94
N GLY A 190 6.43 -6.90 -10.48
CA GLY A 190 6.38 -8.09 -11.33
C GLY A 190 5.99 -7.76 -12.77
N THR A 191 4.82 -7.14 -13.00
CA THR A 191 4.32 -6.82 -14.36
C THR A 191 3.75 -5.40 -14.44
N ALA A 192 3.62 -4.87 -15.66
CA ALA A 192 2.97 -3.57 -15.89
C ALA A 192 1.50 -3.59 -15.45
N LEU A 193 0.81 -4.72 -15.67
CA LEU A 193 -0.57 -4.92 -15.26
C LEU A 193 -0.72 -4.84 -13.74
N THR A 194 0.15 -5.50 -12.98
CA THR A 194 0.13 -5.44 -11.50
C THR A 194 0.45 -4.04 -10.99
N ALA A 195 1.41 -3.34 -11.60
CA ALA A 195 1.77 -1.96 -11.24
C ALA A 195 0.61 -0.96 -11.48
N ALA A 196 -0.08 -1.07 -12.62
CA ALA A 196 -1.27 -0.28 -12.93
C ALA A 196 -2.44 -0.61 -11.99
N SER A 197 -2.62 -1.89 -11.69
CA SER A 197 -3.73 -2.40 -10.87
C SER A 197 -3.66 -1.91 -9.43
N GLN A 198 -2.45 -1.81 -8.87
CA GLN A 198 -2.23 -1.31 -7.51
C GLN A 198 -2.69 0.13 -7.30
N ASN A 199 -2.72 0.99 -8.32
CA ASN A 199 -3.15 2.39 -8.16
C ASN A 199 -4.51 2.67 -8.76
N GLY A 200 -5.24 1.67 -9.26
CA GLY A 200 -6.52 1.93 -9.94
C GLY A 200 -6.33 2.70 -11.23
N ALA A 201 -5.27 2.43 -12.00
CA ALA A 201 -5.03 3.09 -13.29
C ALA A 201 -5.92 2.48 -14.39
N GLU A 202 -7.24 2.64 -14.27
CA GLU A 202 -8.27 1.95 -15.07
C GLU A 202 -7.98 1.94 -16.58
N ARG A 203 -7.69 3.11 -17.17
CA ARG A 203 -7.40 3.21 -18.61
C ARG A 203 -6.11 2.49 -19.01
N ILE A 204 -5.10 2.47 -18.14
CA ILE A 204 -3.86 1.74 -18.38
C ILE A 204 -4.12 0.24 -18.27
N VAL A 205 -4.85 -0.21 -17.26
CA VAL A 205 -5.25 -1.61 -17.12
C VAL A 205 -6.00 -2.07 -18.37
N GLN A 206 -6.97 -1.28 -18.86
CA GLN A 206 -7.70 -1.61 -20.09
C GLN A 206 -6.74 -1.73 -21.28
N MET A 207 -5.86 -0.76 -21.46
CA MET A 207 -4.91 -0.75 -22.57
C MET A 207 -3.94 -1.94 -22.54
N LEU A 208 -3.46 -2.33 -21.35
CA LEU A 208 -2.60 -3.50 -21.17
C LEU A 208 -3.36 -4.79 -21.49
N LEU A 209 -4.59 -4.94 -21.00
CA LEU A 209 -5.45 -6.10 -21.31
C LEU A 209 -5.77 -6.19 -22.82
N ASP A 210 -6.11 -5.07 -23.45
CA ASP A 210 -6.34 -4.99 -24.91
C ASP A 210 -5.09 -5.38 -25.72
N LYS A 211 -3.90 -5.21 -25.14
CA LYS A 211 -2.62 -5.61 -25.73
C LYS A 211 -2.17 -7.03 -25.34
N GLY A 212 -3.01 -7.80 -24.65
CA GLY A 212 -2.73 -9.19 -24.33
C GLY A 212 -1.91 -9.39 -23.05
N ALA A 213 -2.02 -8.47 -22.08
CA ALA A 213 -1.47 -8.69 -20.75
C ALA A 213 -2.06 -9.97 -20.12
N ASP A 214 -1.19 -10.87 -19.67
CA ASP A 214 -1.59 -12.12 -19.02
C ASP A 214 -1.99 -11.85 -17.56
N VAL A 215 -3.29 -12.00 -17.28
CA VAL A 215 -3.89 -11.81 -15.95
C VAL A 215 -3.46 -12.85 -14.93
N SER A 216 -2.91 -13.98 -15.36
CA SER A 216 -2.49 -15.10 -14.51
C SER A 216 -1.06 -14.95 -13.99
N MET A 217 -0.29 -13.98 -14.51
CA MET A 217 1.10 -13.81 -14.15
C MET A 217 1.28 -13.54 -12.65
N GLN A 218 2.26 -14.24 -12.10
CA GLN A 218 2.63 -14.18 -10.70
C GLN A 218 4.01 -13.54 -10.51
N GLY A 219 4.15 -12.75 -9.45
CA GLY A 219 5.40 -12.13 -9.04
C GLY A 219 5.24 -10.76 -8.38
N GLY A 220 6.38 -10.21 -7.94
CA GLY A 220 6.43 -8.90 -7.29
C GLY A 220 5.74 -8.84 -5.92
N LYS A 221 5.48 -7.62 -5.46
CA LYS A 221 5.00 -7.33 -4.09
C LYS A 221 3.65 -7.92 -3.73
N TYR A 222 2.72 -8.04 -4.69
CA TYR A 222 1.32 -8.40 -4.46
C TYR A 222 0.94 -9.77 -5.03
N GLU A 223 1.92 -10.56 -5.49
CA GLU A 223 1.73 -11.82 -6.22
C GLU A 223 1.06 -11.66 -7.58
N ASN A 224 -0.12 -11.05 -7.71
CA ASN A 224 -0.77 -10.84 -9.01
C ASN A 224 -1.61 -9.54 -9.05
N ALA A 225 -2.09 -9.19 -10.24
CA ALA A 225 -2.86 -7.97 -10.47
C ALA A 225 -4.16 -7.92 -9.66
N LEU A 226 -4.86 -9.07 -9.51
CA LEU A 226 -6.12 -9.14 -8.79
C LEU A 226 -5.93 -8.92 -7.29
N GLN A 227 -4.89 -9.50 -6.70
CA GLN A 227 -4.50 -9.28 -5.30
C GLN A 227 -4.07 -7.82 -5.08
N ALA A 228 -3.32 -7.22 -6.00
CA ALA A 228 -2.92 -5.81 -5.92
C ALA A 228 -4.12 -4.86 -5.90
N ALA A 229 -5.02 -4.98 -6.88
CA ALA A 229 -6.24 -4.17 -6.94
C ALA A 229 -7.15 -4.41 -5.73
N SER A 230 -7.24 -5.67 -5.29
CA SER A 230 -8.08 -6.04 -4.14
C SER A 230 -7.58 -5.43 -2.84
N ARG A 231 -6.25 -5.39 -2.66
CA ARG A 231 -5.62 -4.82 -1.47
C ARG A 231 -5.82 -3.31 -1.35
N GLU A 232 -5.84 -2.59 -2.47
CA GLU A 232 -5.96 -1.13 -2.48
C GLU A 232 -7.41 -0.67 -2.71
N GLY A 233 -8.34 -1.60 -2.96
CA GLY A 233 -9.77 -1.32 -3.01
C GLY A 233 -10.27 -0.86 -4.38
N GLU A 234 -9.51 -1.13 -5.43
CA GLU A 234 -9.73 -0.62 -6.78
C GLU A 234 -10.82 -1.43 -7.50
N ILE A 235 -12.08 -1.17 -7.12
CA ILE A 235 -13.23 -1.99 -7.53
C ILE A 235 -13.40 -2.13 -9.04
N ILE A 236 -13.15 -1.07 -9.82
CA ILE A 236 -13.28 -1.10 -11.28
C ILE A 236 -12.20 -1.99 -11.87
N VAL A 237 -10.95 -1.89 -11.39
CA VAL A 237 -9.86 -2.76 -11.83
C VAL A 237 -10.12 -4.21 -11.46
N VAL A 238 -10.60 -4.49 -10.24
CA VAL A 238 -10.99 -5.85 -9.83
C VAL A 238 -12.03 -6.43 -10.80
N GLN A 239 -13.06 -5.64 -11.15
CA GLN A 239 -14.07 -6.06 -12.11
C GLN A 239 -13.47 -6.34 -13.49
N MET A 240 -12.60 -5.47 -14.01
CA MET A 240 -11.95 -5.66 -15.31
C MET A 240 -11.10 -6.94 -15.33
N LEU A 241 -10.32 -7.20 -14.28
CA LEU A 241 -9.48 -8.39 -14.18
C LEU A 241 -10.31 -9.68 -14.15
N LEU A 242 -11.39 -9.72 -13.36
CA LEU A 242 -12.31 -10.86 -13.30
C LEU A 242 -13.00 -11.09 -14.65
N GLN A 243 -13.42 -10.02 -15.33
CA GLN A 243 -14.01 -10.10 -16.68
C GLN A 243 -13.03 -10.63 -17.72
N ASN A 244 -11.73 -10.42 -17.52
CA ASN A 244 -10.65 -10.94 -18.38
C ASN A 244 -10.09 -12.29 -17.89
N GLY A 245 -10.84 -13.01 -17.05
CA GLY A 245 -10.54 -14.39 -16.68
C GLY A 245 -9.53 -14.58 -15.56
N ALA A 246 -9.26 -13.54 -14.75
CA ALA A 246 -8.43 -13.70 -13.56
C ALA A 246 -9.08 -14.70 -12.58
N ASP A 247 -8.33 -15.73 -12.17
CA ASP A 247 -8.79 -16.68 -11.17
C ASP A 247 -8.83 -16.02 -9.78
N VAL A 248 -10.04 -15.96 -9.22
CA VAL A 248 -10.34 -15.33 -7.93
C VAL A 248 -9.67 -16.03 -6.74
N ASN A 249 -9.29 -17.30 -6.90
CA ASN A 249 -8.82 -18.17 -5.81
C ASN A 249 -7.31 -18.38 -5.76
N VAL A 250 -6.55 -17.77 -6.68
CA VAL A 250 -5.08 -17.85 -6.70
C VAL A 250 -4.49 -17.50 -5.34
N GLN A 251 -3.66 -18.41 -4.83
CA GLN A 251 -2.93 -18.26 -3.57
C GLN A 251 -1.48 -17.84 -3.84
N GLY A 252 -0.92 -17.01 -2.97
CA GLY A 252 0.49 -16.66 -2.96
C GLY A 252 0.80 -15.38 -2.19
N GLY A 253 2.06 -15.00 -2.16
CA GLY A 253 2.51 -13.76 -1.53
C GLY A 253 2.16 -13.59 -0.05
N THR A 254 2.26 -12.34 0.41
CA THR A 254 2.07 -12.00 1.83
C THR A 254 0.61 -11.93 2.27
N HIS A 255 -0.32 -11.73 1.32
CA HIS A 255 -1.75 -11.58 1.60
C HIS A 255 -2.56 -12.83 1.30
N GLY A 256 -1.97 -13.85 0.66
CA GLY A 256 -2.61 -15.12 0.33
C GLY A 256 -3.44 -15.02 -0.95
N ASN A 257 -4.73 -14.71 -0.87
CA ASN A 257 -5.57 -14.50 -2.06
C ASN A 257 -6.24 -13.11 -2.11
N ALA A 258 -6.96 -12.85 -3.20
CA ALA A 258 -7.65 -11.58 -3.42
C ALA A 258 -8.65 -11.24 -2.31
N LEU A 259 -9.40 -12.23 -1.81
CA LEU A 259 -10.38 -12.03 -0.73
C LEU A 259 -9.69 -11.62 0.57
N GLN A 260 -8.64 -12.33 0.96
CA GLN A 260 -7.83 -12.02 2.13
C GLN A 260 -7.14 -10.64 2.00
N ALA A 261 -6.66 -10.30 0.80
CA ALA A 261 -6.09 -8.99 0.51
C ALA A 261 -7.11 -7.85 0.69
N ALA A 262 -8.33 -8.00 0.15
CA ALA A 262 -9.42 -7.04 0.31
C ALA A 262 -9.90 -6.92 1.77
N SER A 263 -10.00 -8.03 2.50
CA SER A 263 -10.34 -8.02 3.93
C SER A 263 -9.25 -7.33 4.77
N ALA A 264 -7.98 -7.52 4.42
CA ALA A 264 -6.85 -6.85 5.06
C ALA A 264 -6.73 -5.35 4.71
N GLY A 265 -7.25 -4.94 3.54
CA GLY A 265 -7.37 -3.53 3.13
C GLY A 265 -8.60 -2.82 3.70
N GLY A 266 -9.65 -3.58 4.06
CA GLY A 266 -10.91 -3.01 4.55
C GLY A 266 -11.88 -2.60 3.43
N HIS A 267 -11.76 -3.21 2.26
CA HIS A 267 -12.54 -2.84 1.08
C HIS A 267 -13.79 -3.71 0.93
N GLU A 268 -14.84 -3.37 1.67
CA GLU A 268 -16.10 -4.13 1.73
C GLU A 268 -16.71 -4.43 0.35
N LYS A 269 -16.79 -3.42 -0.54
CA LYS A 269 -17.36 -3.60 -1.88
C LYS A 269 -16.54 -4.58 -2.74
N VAL A 270 -15.22 -4.60 -2.56
CA VAL A 270 -14.35 -5.56 -3.23
C VAL A 270 -14.55 -6.96 -2.65
N VAL A 271 -14.65 -7.11 -1.33
CA VAL A 271 -14.97 -8.39 -0.69
C VAL A 271 -16.29 -8.95 -1.24
N GLN A 272 -17.34 -8.12 -1.31
CA GLN A 272 -18.64 -8.52 -1.87
C GLN A 272 -18.51 -8.97 -3.32
N LEU A 273 -17.76 -8.23 -4.14
CA LEU A 273 -17.53 -8.55 -5.55
C LEU A 273 -16.80 -9.88 -5.72
N LEU A 274 -15.75 -10.13 -4.93
CA LEU A 274 -14.97 -11.37 -4.99
C LEU A 274 -15.79 -12.58 -4.55
N LEU A 275 -16.58 -12.47 -3.47
CA LEU A 275 -17.49 -13.53 -3.01
C LEU A 275 -18.53 -13.87 -4.10
N LYS A 276 -19.10 -12.85 -4.76
CA LYS A 276 -20.01 -13.04 -5.89
C LYS A 276 -19.37 -13.79 -7.08
N HIS A 277 -18.06 -13.69 -7.24
CA HIS A 277 -17.29 -14.40 -8.27
C HIS A 277 -16.72 -15.74 -7.79
N GLY A 278 -17.18 -16.28 -6.66
CA GLY A 278 -16.83 -17.62 -6.20
C GLY A 278 -15.53 -17.70 -5.39
N ALA A 279 -15.10 -16.59 -4.77
CA ALA A 279 -13.99 -16.63 -3.83
C ALA A 279 -14.27 -17.60 -2.67
N HIS A 280 -13.31 -18.48 -2.39
CA HIS A 280 -13.40 -19.42 -1.28
C HIS A 280 -13.24 -18.69 0.06
N VAL A 281 -14.37 -18.49 0.76
CA VAL A 281 -14.45 -17.74 2.02
C VAL A 281 -13.52 -18.28 3.12
N ASN A 282 -13.32 -19.60 3.14
CA ASN A 282 -12.50 -20.32 4.12
C ASN A 282 -11.10 -20.68 3.58
N ALA A 283 -10.67 -20.08 2.47
CA ALA A 283 -9.32 -20.27 1.97
C ALA A 283 -8.29 -19.83 3.01
N ARG A 284 -7.23 -20.62 3.13
CA ARG A 284 -6.16 -20.39 4.10
C ARG A 284 -4.87 -20.02 3.40
N GLY A 285 -4.18 -19.01 3.94
CA GLY A 285 -2.96 -18.48 3.33
C GLY A 285 -2.57 -17.10 3.84
N GLY A 286 -1.41 -16.62 3.39
CA GLY A 286 -0.88 -15.32 3.74
C GLY A 286 -0.57 -15.15 5.24
N ALA A 287 -0.27 -13.91 5.64
CA ALA A 287 0.14 -13.61 7.01
C ALA A 287 -1.00 -13.73 8.05
N CYS A 288 -2.26 -13.61 7.63
CA CYS A 288 -3.43 -13.66 8.50
C CYS A 288 -4.13 -15.02 8.53
N ASP A 289 -3.66 -16.01 7.75
CA ASP A 289 -4.23 -17.36 7.62
C ASP A 289 -5.67 -17.45 7.07
N GLY A 290 -6.43 -16.35 6.99
CA GLY A 290 -7.78 -16.32 6.44
C GLY A 290 -8.40 -14.90 6.35
N ALA A 291 -9.49 -14.78 5.60
CA ALA A 291 -10.15 -13.49 5.34
C ALA A 291 -10.83 -12.93 6.61
N LEU A 292 -11.47 -13.80 7.39
CA LEU A 292 -12.12 -13.43 8.64
C LEU A 292 -11.08 -12.92 9.66
N GLN A 293 -9.94 -13.60 9.78
CA GLN A 293 -8.82 -13.21 10.63
C GLN A 293 -8.23 -11.86 10.20
N ALA A 294 -8.05 -11.65 8.89
CA ALA A 294 -7.58 -10.37 8.36
C ALA A 294 -8.55 -9.20 8.69
N ALA A 295 -9.86 -9.41 8.52
CA ALA A 295 -10.89 -8.43 8.84
C ALA A 295 -10.96 -8.13 10.34
N SER A 296 -10.85 -9.16 11.19
CA SER A 296 -10.80 -9.01 12.65
C SER A 296 -9.57 -8.25 13.13
N TRP A 297 -8.40 -8.51 12.54
CA TRP A 297 -7.17 -7.80 12.85
C TRP A 297 -7.27 -6.29 12.53
N ARG A 298 -7.87 -5.94 11.39
CA ARG A 298 -8.07 -4.55 10.98
C ARG A 298 -9.22 -3.86 11.72
N GLY A 299 -10.17 -4.64 12.20
CA GLY A 299 -11.33 -4.14 12.92
C GLY A 299 -12.47 -3.72 12.01
N ASN A 300 -12.67 -4.40 10.89
CA ASN A 300 -13.69 -4.08 9.88
C ASN A 300 -14.95 -4.93 10.10
N ILE A 301 -15.88 -4.44 10.93
CA ILE A 301 -17.08 -5.21 11.33
C ILE A 301 -18.00 -5.55 10.16
N ALA A 302 -18.18 -4.66 9.18
CA ALA A 302 -19.02 -4.90 8.02
C ALA A 302 -18.49 -6.06 7.16
N ILE A 303 -17.17 -6.15 6.99
CA ILE A 303 -16.53 -7.27 6.29
C ILE A 303 -16.68 -8.57 7.08
N ILE A 304 -16.58 -8.53 8.41
CA ILE A 304 -16.81 -9.72 9.25
C ILE A 304 -18.24 -10.24 9.08
N GLN A 305 -19.23 -9.36 9.15
CA GLN A 305 -20.64 -9.72 8.93
C GLN A 305 -20.84 -10.34 7.54
N LEU A 306 -20.33 -9.68 6.50
CA LEU A 306 -20.41 -10.17 5.13
C LEU A 306 -19.75 -11.55 4.94
N LEU A 307 -18.58 -11.79 5.56
CA LEU A 307 -17.89 -13.08 5.49
C LEU A 307 -18.68 -14.17 6.23
N LEU A 308 -19.21 -13.89 7.42
CA LEU A 308 -20.03 -14.84 8.19
C LEU A 308 -21.33 -15.20 7.47
N GLU A 309 -22.00 -14.21 6.86
CA GLU A 309 -23.19 -14.40 6.01
C GLU A 309 -22.90 -15.30 4.79
N ASN A 310 -21.65 -15.32 4.33
CA ASN A 310 -21.20 -16.17 3.22
C ASN A 310 -20.54 -17.47 3.69
N GLY A 311 -20.74 -17.88 4.94
CA GLY A 311 -20.29 -19.18 5.46
C GLY A 311 -18.83 -19.24 5.91
N ALA A 312 -18.25 -18.09 6.30
CA ALA A 312 -16.96 -18.10 6.99
C ALA A 312 -17.04 -18.92 8.28
N ASP A 313 -16.08 -19.82 8.47
CA ASP A 313 -15.93 -20.55 9.72
C ASP A 313 -15.40 -19.60 10.80
N VAL A 314 -16.30 -19.21 11.72
CA VAL A 314 -16.00 -18.33 12.85
C VAL A 314 -14.89 -18.88 13.76
N ASN A 315 -14.73 -20.21 13.77
CA ASN A 315 -13.76 -20.93 14.60
C ASN A 315 -12.52 -21.38 13.82
N ALA A 316 -12.36 -20.92 12.58
CA ALA A 316 -11.20 -21.26 11.76
C ALA A 316 -9.89 -20.93 12.50
N PRO A 317 -8.94 -21.88 12.57
CA PRO A 317 -7.66 -21.65 13.23
C PRO A 317 -6.90 -20.55 12.48
N GLY A 318 -6.34 -19.57 13.19
CA GLY A 318 -5.67 -18.41 12.58
C GLY A 318 -4.15 -18.44 12.66
N GLY A 319 -3.57 -19.62 12.42
CA GLY A 319 -2.12 -19.84 12.39
C GLY A 319 -1.34 -19.24 13.57
N LYS A 320 -0.26 -18.52 13.26
CA LYS A 320 0.66 -17.92 14.24
C LYS A 320 -0.01 -16.85 15.12
N HIS A 321 -0.95 -16.09 14.57
CA HIS A 321 -1.51 -14.93 15.24
C HIS A 321 -2.75 -15.24 16.07
N GLY A 322 -3.43 -16.35 15.77
CA GLY A 322 -4.64 -16.77 16.45
C GLY A 322 -5.90 -16.56 15.62
N ASN A 323 -7.01 -17.17 16.03
CA ASN A 323 -8.29 -17.10 15.32
C ASN A 323 -8.90 -15.68 15.36
N ALA A 324 -10.03 -15.50 14.65
CA ALA A 324 -10.70 -14.21 14.52
C ALA A 324 -11.03 -13.57 15.88
N LEU A 325 -11.52 -14.35 16.85
CA LEU A 325 -11.88 -13.88 18.18
C LEU A 325 -10.64 -13.41 18.96
N GLN A 326 -9.56 -14.19 18.97
CA GLN A 326 -8.30 -13.83 19.61
C GLN A 326 -7.70 -12.54 19.04
N LEU A 327 -7.76 -12.34 17.72
CA LEU A 327 -7.28 -11.12 17.07
C LEU A 327 -8.15 -9.90 17.41
N ALA A 328 -9.47 -10.06 17.47
CA ALA A 328 -10.39 -9.00 17.88
C ALA A 328 -10.20 -8.60 19.34
N SER A 329 -10.06 -9.58 20.24
CA SER A 329 -9.87 -9.40 21.67
C SER A 329 -8.58 -8.66 22.03
N ARG A 330 -7.56 -8.74 21.17
CA ARG A 330 -6.32 -7.97 21.34
C ARG A 330 -6.52 -6.45 21.26
N GLY A 331 -7.46 -5.98 20.44
CA GLY A 331 -7.69 -4.56 20.18
C GLY A 331 -8.85 -3.96 20.97
N ARG A 332 -9.03 -2.64 20.88
CA ARG A 332 -10.22 -1.93 21.38
C ARG A 332 -11.43 -2.16 20.45
N LYS A 333 -11.79 -3.43 20.21
CA LYS A 333 -12.74 -3.86 19.18
C LYS A 333 -13.90 -4.67 19.76
N VAL A 334 -14.48 -4.21 20.87
CA VAL A 334 -15.53 -4.91 21.64
C VAL A 334 -16.75 -5.28 20.77
N ALA A 335 -17.15 -4.41 19.83
CA ALA A 335 -18.24 -4.70 18.91
C ALA A 335 -17.98 -5.94 18.02
N ILE A 336 -16.71 -6.17 17.64
CA ILE A 336 -16.32 -7.35 16.86
C ILE A 336 -16.27 -8.58 17.74
N VAL A 337 -15.73 -8.46 18.97
CA VAL A 337 -15.76 -9.56 19.95
C VAL A 337 -17.20 -10.02 20.19
N ARG A 338 -18.13 -9.08 20.37
CA ARG A 338 -19.57 -9.35 20.50
C ARG A 338 -20.13 -10.05 19.26
N CYS A 339 -19.92 -9.48 18.08
CA CYS A 339 -20.40 -10.04 16.82
C CYS A 339 -19.90 -11.48 16.62
N LEU A 340 -18.62 -11.76 16.88
CA LEU A 340 -18.06 -13.11 16.73
C LEU A 340 -18.66 -14.10 17.74
N LEU A 341 -18.82 -13.70 19.01
CA LEU A 341 -19.45 -14.55 20.04
C LEU A 341 -20.93 -14.84 19.72
N GLU A 342 -21.68 -13.83 19.28
CA GLU A 342 -23.08 -13.98 18.83
C GLU A 342 -23.21 -14.92 17.62
N ASN A 343 -22.14 -15.07 16.83
CA ASN A 343 -22.06 -16.02 15.70
C ASN A 343 -21.39 -17.35 16.08
N GLY A 344 -21.23 -17.66 17.37
CA GLY A 344 -20.77 -18.97 17.83
C GLY A 344 -19.24 -19.15 17.88
N ALA A 345 -18.48 -18.06 17.97
CA ALA A 345 -17.05 -18.15 18.26
C ALA A 345 -16.82 -18.82 19.62
N ASP A 346 -15.96 -19.84 19.67
CA ASP A 346 -15.58 -20.51 20.90
C ASP A 346 -14.63 -19.60 21.72
N PRO A 347 -15.08 -19.08 22.89
CA PRO A 347 -14.26 -18.23 23.74
C PRO A 347 -13.04 -18.96 24.34
N ASN A 348 -13.06 -20.29 24.34
CA ASN A 348 -12.04 -21.15 24.93
C ASN A 348 -11.09 -21.74 23.89
N ALA A 349 -11.28 -21.43 22.60
CA ALA A 349 -10.38 -21.86 21.54
C ALA A 349 -8.94 -21.48 21.86
N GLN A 350 -8.05 -22.47 21.80
CA GLN A 350 -6.63 -22.32 22.07
C GLN A 350 -5.81 -22.26 20.79
N GLY A 351 -4.78 -21.41 20.77
CA GLY A 351 -3.81 -21.39 19.69
C GLY A 351 -3.08 -20.04 19.53
N GLY A 352 -2.26 -19.98 18.48
CA GLY A 352 -1.52 -18.78 18.13
C GLY A 352 -0.63 -18.23 19.25
N LYS A 353 -0.27 -16.96 19.13
CA LYS A 353 0.62 -16.26 20.07
C LYS A 353 0.04 -16.10 21.48
N TYR A 354 -1.27 -15.97 21.60
CA TYR A 354 -1.93 -15.53 22.84
C TYR A 354 -2.51 -16.69 23.66
N GLY A 355 -2.73 -17.87 23.08
CA GLY A 355 -3.46 -18.96 23.74
C GLY A 355 -4.95 -18.78 23.50
N SER A 356 -5.66 -18.13 24.43
CA SER A 356 -7.10 -17.84 24.35
C SER A 356 -7.42 -16.38 24.01
N ALA A 357 -8.69 -16.12 23.67
CA ALA A 357 -9.21 -14.77 23.50
C ALA A 357 -9.13 -13.95 24.80
N LEU A 358 -9.38 -14.60 25.95
CA LEU A 358 -9.28 -13.98 27.27
C LEU A 358 -7.85 -13.50 27.54
N GLN A 359 -6.85 -14.35 27.29
CA GLN A 359 -5.44 -13.97 27.42
C GLN A 359 -5.02 -12.84 26.47
N ALA A 360 -5.55 -12.82 25.24
CA ALA A 360 -5.32 -11.74 24.30
C ALA A 360 -5.87 -10.39 24.82
N ALA A 361 -7.11 -10.37 25.30
CA ALA A 361 -7.73 -9.18 25.90
C ALA A 361 -7.00 -8.73 27.17
N SER A 362 -6.61 -9.67 28.02
CA SER A 362 -5.92 -9.38 29.27
C SER A 362 -4.54 -8.77 29.07
N SER A 363 -3.73 -9.30 28.14
CA SER A 363 -2.40 -8.75 27.83
C SER A 363 -2.43 -7.32 27.28
N HIS A 364 -3.56 -6.87 26.74
CA HIS A 364 -3.72 -5.54 26.13
C HIS A 364 -4.68 -4.63 26.92
N GLY A 365 -5.11 -5.03 28.12
CA GLY A 365 -5.91 -4.20 29.01
C GLY A 365 -7.33 -3.94 28.51
N GLN A 366 -7.88 -4.81 27.67
CA GLN A 366 -9.21 -4.63 27.06
C GLN A 366 -10.32 -5.06 28.03
N ILE A 367 -10.56 -4.29 29.09
CA ILE A 367 -11.45 -4.67 30.19
C ILE A 367 -12.87 -5.04 29.75
N ASP A 368 -13.44 -4.31 28.79
CA ASP A 368 -14.79 -4.59 28.27
C ASP A 368 -14.83 -5.90 27.48
N ALA A 369 -13.76 -6.21 26.74
CA ALA A 369 -13.64 -7.50 26.05
C ALA A 369 -13.44 -8.64 27.06
N VAL A 370 -12.68 -8.41 28.15
CA VAL A 370 -12.53 -9.39 29.25
C VAL A 370 -13.89 -9.70 29.88
N ARG A 371 -14.68 -8.67 30.25
CA ARG A 371 -16.03 -8.87 30.81
C ARG A 371 -16.91 -9.67 29.86
N LEU A 372 -16.96 -9.25 28.59
CA LEU A 372 -17.79 -9.90 27.59
C LEU A 372 -17.40 -11.37 27.35
N LEU A 373 -16.10 -11.69 27.34
CA LEU A 373 -15.61 -13.06 27.19
C LEU A 373 -15.99 -13.92 28.41
N LEU A 374 -15.85 -13.40 29.62
CA LEU A 374 -16.22 -14.10 30.85
C LEU A 374 -17.74 -14.35 30.92
N GLU A 375 -18.55 -13.35 30.54
CA GLU A 375 -20.01 -13.48 30.41
C GLU A 375 -20.42 -14.57 29.41
N ASN A 376 -19.57 -14.84 28.40
CA ASN A 376 -19.79 -15.88 27.39
C ASN A 376 -19.06 -17.20 27.72
N GLY A 377 -18.59 -17.40 28.96
CA GLY A 377 -18.04 -18.68 29.41
C GLY A 377 -16.56 -18.92 29.09
N ALA A 378 -15.77 -17.86 28.90
CA ALA A 378 -14.31 -17.98 28.85
C ALA A 378 -13.75 -18.52 30.18
N ASP A 379 -12.92 -19.55 30.10
CA ASP A 379 -12.26 -20.16 31.25
C ASP A 379 -11.14 -19.25 31.77
N VAL A 380 -11.39 -18.64 32.93
CA VAL A 380 -10.45 -17.77 33.66
C VAL A 380 -9.15 -18.49 34.06
N ASN A 381 -9.17 -19.82 34.10
CA ASN A 381 -8.03 -20.66 34.47
C ASN A 381 -7.37 -21.34 33.27
N ALA A 382 -7.84 -21.07 32.04
CA ALA A 382 -7.25 -21.62 30.83
C ALA A 382 -5.75 -21.31 30.78
N ARG A 383 -4.97 -22.37 30.53
CA ARG A 383 -3.52 -22.29 30.40
C ARG A 383 -3.11 -22.37 28.94
N GLY A 384 -2.08 -21.62 28.56
CA GLY A 384 -1.53 -21.61 27.21
C GLY A 384 -0.89 -20.28 26.84
N GLY A 385 -0.52 -20.12 25.58
CA GLY A 385 0.02 -18.87 25.03
C GLY A 385 1.33 -18.41 25.66
N LYS A 386 1.78 -17.21 25.28
CA LYS A 386 3.07 -16.65 25.73
C LYS A 386 3.15 -16.41 27.25
N HIS A 387 2.02 -16.13 27.89
CA HIS A 387 1.97 -15.62 29.26
C HIS A 387 1.43 -16.63 30.28
N GLY A 388 1.17 -17.88 29.90
CA GLY A 388 0.69 -18.91 30.82
C GLY A 388 -0.83 -18.87 31.03
N ASP A 389 -1.38 -17.82 31.64
CA ASP A 389 -2.83 -17.65 31.87
C ASP A 389 -3.27 -16.18 31.69
N ALA A 390 -4.58 -15.91 31.82
CA ALA A 390 -5.13 -14.55 31.64
C ALA A 390 -4.68 -13.57 32.73
N LEU A 391 -4.51 -14.04 33.97
CA LEU A 391 -4.08 -13.21 35.09
C LEU A 391 -2.62 -12.77 34.91
N GLN A 392 -1.73 -13.72 34.59
CA GLN A 392 -0.34 -13.48 34.28
C GLN A 392 -0.19 -12.56 33.05
N ALA A 393 -1.03 -12.74 32.02
CA ALA A 393 -1.08 -11.84 30.87
C ALA A 393 -1.40 -10.38 31.28
N ALA A 394 -2.41 -10.18 32.13
CA ALA A 394 -2.77 -8.85 32.65
C ALA A 394 -1.67 -8.25 33.55
N SER A 395 -1.05 -9.06 34.41
CA SER A 395 0.04 -8.62 35.29
C SER A 395 1.27 -8.20 34.50
N VAL A 396 1.70 -8.98 33.49
CA VAL A 396 2.82 -8.62 32.61
C VAL A 396 2.53 -7.34 31.81
N GLY A 397 1.27 -7.12 31.44
CA GLY A 397 0.84 -5.89 30.76
C GLY A 397 0.65 -4.67 31.67
N GLY A 398 0.72 -4.82 33.00
CA GLY A 398 0.47 -3.74 33.96
C GLY A 398 -0.99 -3.29 34.04
N HIS A 399 -1.95 -4.14 33.63
CA HIS A 399 -3.36 -3.78 33.53
C HIS A 399 -4.12 -4.07 34.82
N GLU A 400 -3.92 -3.21 35.84
CA GLU A 400 -4.43 -3.40 37.20
C GLU A 400 -5.94 -3.68 37.26
N ALA A 401 -6.76 -2.92 36.54
CA ALA A 401 -8.21 -3.12 36.53
C ALA A 401 -8.62 -4.51 35.99
N VAL A 402 -7.85 -5.06 35.04
CA VAL A 402 -8.07 -6.42 34.53
C VAL A 402 -7.59 -7.46 35.53
N VAL A 403 -6.46 -7.23 36.22
CA VAL A 403 -5.97 -8.11 37.28
C VAL A 403 -7.00 -8.24 38.40
N GLN A 404 -7.54 -7.12 38.88
CA GLN A 404 -8.56 -7.10 39.93
C GLN A 404 -9.82 -7.86 39.50
N LEU A 405 -10.31 -7.63 38.27
CA LEU A 405 -11.48 -8.32 37.73
C LEU A 405 -11.26 -9.84 37.64
N LEU A 406 -10.13 -10.28 37.09
CA LEU A 406 -9.82 -11.71 36.93
C LEU A 406 -9.59 -12.40 38.28
N ALA A 407 -8.98 -11.72 39.26
CA ALA A 407 -8.80 -12.25 40.61
C ALA A 407 -10.16 -12.48 41.30
N GLN A 408 -11.08 -11.52 41.17
CA GLN A 408 -12.44 -11.63 41.71
C GLN A 408 -13.20 -12.82 41.09
N GLU A 409 -13.15 -12.97 39.77
CA GLU A 409 -13.82 -14.08 39.08
C GLU A 409 -13.17 -15.45 39.39
N ARG A 410 -11.85 -15.51 39.60
CA ARG A 410 -11.17 -16.73 40.07
C ARG A 410 -11.67 -17.20 41.44
N HIS A 411 -11.78 -16.27 42.40
CA HIS A 411 -12.32 -16.61 43.73
C HIS A 411 -13.77 -17.09 43.62
N ARG A 412 -14.58 -16.41 42.81
CA ARG A 412 -15.97 -16.82 42.56
C ARG A 412 -16.08 -18.22 41.95
N CYS A 413 -15.22 -18.60 40.99
CA CYS A 413 -15.19 -19.95 40.44
C CYS A 413 -14.76 -21.02 41.46
N GLN A 414 -13.86 -20.69 42.39
CA GLN A 414 -13.44 -21.59 43.47
C GLN A 414 -14.57 -21.82 44.50
N ASP A 415 -15.34 -20.77 44.80
CA ASP A 415 -16.48 -20.84 45.72
C ASP A 415 -17.72 -21.51 45.11
N THR A 416 -17.89 -21.46 43.78
CA THR A 416 -19.06 -22.00 43.05
C THR A 416 -18.92 -23.45 42.60
N GLY A 417 -17.86 -24.17 43.00
CA GLY A 417 -17.68 -25.62 42.80
C GLY A 417 -18.76 -26.53 43.43
N ARG A 418 -19.93 -25.97 43.81
CA ARG A 418 -21.10 -26.66 44.36
C ARG A 418 -22.43 -26.38 43.66
N ILE A 419 -22.52 -25.49 42.66
CA ILE A 419 -23.81 -25.25 41.96
C ILE A 419 -23.59 -25.12 40.45
N SER A 420 -24.15 -26.06 39.70
CA SER A 420 -24.20 -26.05 38.23
C SER A 420 -24.91 -24.79 37.71
N TRP A 421 -24.30 -24.10 36.76
CA TRP A 421 -24.92 -23.01 36.02
C TRP A 421 -26.19 -23.51 35.31
N GLN A 422 -27.37 -23.06 35.76
CA GLN A 422 -28.60 -23.18 34.98
C GLN A 422 -28.61 -22.07 33.92
N PHE A 423 -28.44 -22.45 32.67
CA PHE A 423 -28.49 -21.58 31.50
C PHE A 423 -29.93 -21.09 31.23
N PRO A 424 -30.16 -19.80 30.94
CA PRO A 424 -31.38 -19.36 30.28
C PRO A 424 -31.35 -19.84 28.82
N SER A 425 -32.33 -20.67 28.46
CA SER A 425 -32.52 -21.16 27.10
C SER A 425 -32.85 -20.01 26.16
N ILE A 426 -31.95 -19.65 25.24
CA ILE A 426 -32.26 -18.72 24.14
C ILE A 426 -32.12 -19.46 22.81
N ILE A 427 -33.30 -19.84 22.30
CA ILE A 427 -33.71 -20.04 20.90
C ILE A 427 -33.03 -21.20 20.13
N ARG A 428 -33.66 -22.37 20.22
CA ARG A 428 -33.82 -23.24 19.03
C ARG A 428 -34.67 -22.47 18.01
N ARG A 429 -34.12 -22.14 16.85
CA ARG A 429 -34.98 -21.91 15.67
C ARG A 429 -35.42 -23.30 15.20
N GLY A 430 -36.73 -23.51 15.22
CA GLY A 430 -37.36 -24.69 14.63
C GLY A 430 -37.29 -24.66 13.11
N GLU A 431 -37.19 -25.86 12.57
CA GLU A 431 -37.61 -26.38 11.25
C GLU A 431 -37.45 -25.49 10.01
#